data_AF-A0A2H5Z7S1-F1
#
_entry.id   AF-A0A2H5Z7S1-F1
#
_cell.length_a   1.000
_cell.length_b   1.000
_cell.length_c   1.000
_cell.angle_alpha   90.00
_cell.angle_beta   90.00
_cell.angle_gamma   90.00
#
_symmetry.space_group_name_H-M   'P 1'
#
loop_
_entity.id
_entity.type
_entity.pdbx_description
1 polymer ?
#
loop_
_entity_poly.entity_id
_entity_poly.type
_entity_poly.pdbx_seq_one_letter_code
_entity_poly.pdbx_strand_id
1 'polypeptide(L)'
;MEERTRRENRSLPSIQIRTRGQVQQVYRYRDVLNLAYQYGLVAFEQAAPIQVVMVPSQRDPERMVPMFISEVYAIFRNADGSLVRFHGVGDCSYENAQPNVAAAGPRMAHTRAKARALADALNLDANLSEEFDLSDEGATVAADSVSRGSGASKQVPAEPRCSRCGSPMSQRSAEYSMRIRGDLVCYRCAKGS
;
A
#
# COMPACT_ATOMS: atom_id res chain seq x y z
N MET A 1 19.31 15.86 -14.12
CA MET A 1 17.93 15.33 -14.32
C MET A 1 17.91 13.84 -14.67
N GLU A 2 18.98 13.29 -15.26
CA GLU A 2 18.99 11.94 -15.86
C GLU A 2 18.87 10.76 -14.88
N GLU A 3 19.38 10.84 -13.65
CA GLU A 3 19.41 9.67 -12.77
C GLU A 3 18.07 9.39 -12.07
N ARG A 4 17.26 10.43 -11.82
CA ARG A 4 15.94 10.32 -11.17
C ARG A 4 14.86 9.71 -12.08
N THR A 5 15.03 9.73 -13.40
CA THR A 5 14.04 9.18 -14.35
C THR A 5 14.45 7.83 -14.96
N ARG A 6 15.72 7.42 -14.81
CA ARG A 6 16.20 6.10 -15.24
C ARG A 6 15.66 4.98 -14.34
N ARG A 7 14.93 4.05 -14.93
CA ARG A 7 14.35 2.87 -14.24
C ARG A 7 15.38 1.77 -14.02
N GLU A 8 16.32 1.65 -14.95
CA GLU A 8 17.41 0.69 -14.92
C GLU A 8 18.17 0.86 -13.60
N ASN A 9 18.19 -0.19 -12.78
CA ASN A 9 18.77 -0.29 -11.43
C ASN A 9 17.90 0.09 -10.21
N ARG A 10 16.58 0.32 -10.38
CA ARG A 10 15.68 0.50 -9.23
C ARG A 10 15.09 -0.83 -8.77
N SER A 11 15.64 -1.39 -7.70
CA SER A 11 14.98 -2.45 -6.94
C SER A 11 14.28 -1.83 -5.74
N LEU A 12 12.97 -1.62 -5.86
CA LEU A 12 12.13 -1.32 -4.71
C LEU A 12 11.47 -2.62 -4.22
N PRO A 13 11.41 -2.86 -2.91
CA PRO A 13 10.60 -3.93 -2.36
C PRO A 13 9.14 -3.74 -2.80
N SER A 14 8.64 -4.65 -3.61
CA SER A 14 7.23 -4.67 -4.02
C SER A 14 6.46 -5.72 -3.25
N ILE A 15 5.17 -5.50 -3.07
CA ILE A 15 4.23 -6.52 -2.64
C ILE A 15 3.26 -6.82 -3.78
N GLN A 16 2.80 -8.05 -3.84
CA GLN A 16 1.71 -8.43 -4.72
C GLN A 16 0.39 -8.27 -3.97
N ILE A 17 -0.55 -7.57 -4.59
CA ILE A 17 -1.93 -7.46 -4.11
C ILE A 17 -2.85 -8.06 -5.16
N ARG A 18 -3.94 -8.70 -4.72
CA ARG A 18 -4.97 -9.21 -5.61
C ARG A 18 -6.18 -8.28 -5.53
N THR A 19 -6.60 -7.77 -6.67
CA THR A 19 -7.75 -6.86 -6.79
C THR A 19 -8.57 -7.32 -7.97
N ARG A 20 -9.86 -7.65 -7.78
CA ARG A 20 -10.77 -8.09 -8.85
C ARG A 20 -10.20 -9.25 -9.69
N GLY A 21 -9.58 -10.21 -9.01
CA GLY A 21 -8.95 -11.39 -9.64
C GLY A 21 -7.61 -11.13 -10.35
N GLN A 22 -7.14 -9.89 -10.45
CA GLN A 22 -5.83 -9.58 -11.02
C GLN A 22 -4.77 -9.40 -9.94
N VAL A 23 -3.59 -9.97 -10.16
CA VAL A 23 -2.41 -9.72 -9.30
C VAL A 23 -1.72 -8.48 -9.80
N GLN A 24 -1.58 -7.48 -8.94
CA GLN A 24 -0.89 -6.24 -9.22
C GLN A 24 0.34 -6.14 -8.32
N GLN A 25 1.46 -5.74 -8.91
CA GLN A 25 2.67 -5.40 -8.19
C GLN A 25 2.57 -3.96 -7.72
N VAL A 26 2.72 -3.73 -6.42
CA VAL A 26 2.61 -2.40 -5.82
C VAL A 26 3.77 -2.13 -4.88
N TYR A 27 4.14 -0.86 -4.77
CA TYR A 27 5.16 -0.41 -3.82
C TYR A 27 4.50 0.13 -2.55
N ARG A 28 5.20 -0.01 -1.42
CA ARG A 28 4.77 0.63 -0.17
C ARG A 28 5.15 2.11 -0.23
N TYR A 29 4.26 2.98 0.22
CA TYR A 29 4.54 4.42 0.27
C TYR A 29 5.83 4.75 1.01
N ARG A 30 6.12 4.05 2.11
CA ARG A 30 7.37 4.24 2.88
C ARG A 30 8.63 4.02 2.05
N ASP A 31 8.66 2.97 1.22
CA ASP A 31 9.85 2.61 0.45
C ASP A 31 10.05 3.60 -0.71
N VAL A 32 8.95 4.01 -1.35
CA VAL A 32 8.95 5.08 -2.36
C VAL A 32 9.40 6.41 -1.77
N LEU A 33 8.96 6.75 -0.55
CA LEU A 33 9.34 7.98 0.12
C LEU A 33 10.83 7.99 0.49
N ASN A 34 11.36 6.87 0.99
CA ASN A 34 12.80 6.73 1.26
C ASN A 34 13.63 6.92 -0.01
N LEU A 35 13.20 6.30 -1.11
CA LEU A 35 13.83 6.48 -2.42
C LEU A 35 13.77 7.94 -2.86
N ALA A 36 12.60 8.58 -2.71
CA ALA A 36 12.42 9.98 -3.08
C ALA A 36 13.43 10.89 -2.37
N TYR A 37 13.68 10.69 -1.07
CA TYR A 37 14.70 11.44 -0.33
C TYR A 37 16.12 11.22 -0.86
N GLN A 38 16.47 9.99 -1.23
CA GLN A 38 17.78 9.69 -1.86
C GLN A 38 17.96 10.42 -3.19
N TYR A 39 16.87 10.65 -3.93
CA TYR A 39 16.86 11.37 -5.20
C TYR A 39 16.54 12.87 -5.07
N GLY A 40 16.64 13.42 -3.85
CA GLY A 40 16.58 14.86 -3.62
C GLY A 40 15.19 15.43 -3.37
N LEU A 41 14.22 14.63 -2.92
CA LEU A 41 12.95 15.15 -2.39
C LEU A 41 13.25 16.13 -1.24
N VAL A 42 12.74 17.35 -1.36
CA VAL A 42 12.90 18.42 -0.38
C VAL A 42 11.67 18.54 0.50
N ALA A 43 10.49 18.58 -0.12
CA ALA A 43 9.23 18.81 0.57
C ALA A 43 8.03 18.38 -0.28
N PHE A 44 6.88 18.31 0.38
CA PHE A 44 5.58 18.35 -0.28
C PHE A 44 4.97 19.72 -0.06
N GLU A 45 4.46 20.31 -1.14
CA GLU A 45 3.69 21.55 -1.12
C GLU A 45 2.23 21.20 -1.41
N GLN A 46 1.33 21.59 -0.53
CA GLN A 46 -0.09 21.41 -0.75
C GLN A 46 -0.57 22.47 -1.75
N ALA A 47 -1.10 22.04 -2.90
CA ALA A 47 -1.50 22.96 -3.97
C ALA A 47 -2.79 23.71 -3.62
N ALA A 48 -3.69 23.07 -2.86
CA ALA A 48 -4.94 23.65 -2.39
C ALA A 48 -5.41 22.94 -1.09
N PRO A 49 -6.26 23.59 -0.27
CA PRO A 49 -6.97 22.91 0.81
C PRO A 49 -7.68 21.66 0.31
N ILE A 50 -7.82 20.65 1.17
CA ILE A 50 -8.56 19.43 0.80
C ILE A 50 -10.00 19.82 0.51
N GLN A 51 -10.44 19.49 -0.69
CA GLN A 51 -11.79 19.77 -1.16
C GLN A 51 -12.70 18.61 -0.78
N VAL A 52 -13.95 18.92 -0.45
CA VAL A 52 -15.00 17.93 -0.24
C VAL A 52 -16.10 18.22 -1.24
N VAL A 53 -16.32 17.28 -2.15
CA VAL A 53 -17.39 17.35 -3.15
C VAL A 53 -18.37 16.21 -2.92
N MET A 54 -19.65 16.48 -3.10
CA MET A 54 -20.66 15.43 -3.05
C MET A 54 -20.80 14.83 -4.45
N VAL A 55 -20.66 13.51 -4.58
CA VAL A 55 -20.83 12.78 -5.85
C VAL A 55 -21.89 11.70 -5.71
N PRO A 56 -22.60 11.31 -6.79
CA PRO A 56 -23.51 10.18 -6.76
C PRO A 56 -22.77 8.90 -6.35
N SER A 57 -23.38 8.10 -5.48
CA SER A 57 -22.88 6.79 -5.09
C SER A 57 -22.86 5.85 -6.30
N GLN A 58 -21.82 5.04 -6.42
CA GLN A 58 -21.73 3.99 -7.44
C GLN A 58 -22.70 2.83 -7.18
N ARG A 59 -23.18 2.69 -5.93
CA ARG A 59 -24.10 1.62 -5.51
C ARG A 59 -25.56 2.06 -5.55
N ASP A 60 -25.82 3.35 -5.34
CA ASP A 60 -27.14 3.95 -5.31
C ASP A 60 -27.08 5.39 -5.86
N PRO A 61 -27.33 5.60 -7.17
CA PRO A 61 -27.17 6.91 -7.81
C PRO A 61 -28.04 8.03 -7.24
N GLU A 62 -29.13 7.71 -6.52
CA GLU A 62 -29.97 8.71 -5.84
C GLU A 62 -29.32 9.23 -4.55
N ARG A 63 -28.33 8.51 -4.01
CA ARG A 63 -27.59 8.87 -2.82
C ARG A 63 -26.30 9.62 -3.17
N MET A 64 -26.10 10.77 -2.53
CA MET A 64 -24.83 11.50 -2.60
C MET A 64 -23.85 11.04 -1.52
N VAL A 65 -22.58 10.86 -1.87
CA VAL A 65 -21.49 10.50 -0.95
C VAL A 65 -20.38 11.55 -1.00
N PRO A 66 -19.72 11.85 0.14
CA PRO A 66 -18.60 12.77 0.16
C PRO A 66 -17.37 12.14 -0.49
N MET A 67 -16.75 12.87 -1.39
CA MET A 67 -15.46 12.59 -1.99
C MET A 67 -14.47 13.68 -1.59
N PHE A 68 -13.38 13.26 -0.93
CA PHE A 68 -12.27 14.12 -0.56
C PHE A 68 -11.27 14.16 -1.71
N ILE A 69 -10.87 15.36 -2.13
CA ILE A 69 -9.88 15.56 -3.20
C ILE A 69 -8.72 16.38 -2.62
N SER A 70 -7.50 15.92 -2.86
CA SER A 70 -6.28 16.62 -2.48
C SER A 70 -5.34 16.75 -3.67
N GLU A 71 -4.65 17.87 -3.75
CA GLU A 71 -3.63 18.15 -4.75
C GLU A 71 -2.32 18.50 -4.07
N VAL A 72 -1.22 17.90 -4.54
CA VAL A 72 0.10 18.04 -3.94
C VAL A 72 1.15 18.18 -5.01
N TYR A 73 2.15 19.02 -4.75
CA TYR A 73 3.42 19.03 -5.46
C TYR A 73 4.50 18.34 -4.62
N ALA A 74 5.21 17.38 -5.21
CA ALA A 74 6.47 16.88 -4.69
C ALA A 74 7.62 17.74 -5.25
N ILE A 75 8.41 18.35 -4.37
CA ILE A 75 9.50 19.25 -4.76
C ILE A 75 10.83 18.50 -4.66
N PHE A 76 11.56 18.41 -5.77
CA PHE A 76 12.87 17.79 -5.83
C PHE A 76 13.95 18.82 -6.16
N ARG A 77 15.13 18.63 -5.56
CA ARG A 77 16.35 19.35 -5.92
C ARG A 77 17.15 18.51 -6.92
N ASN A 78 17.45 19.09 -8.07
CA ASN A 78 18.34 18.50 -9.07
C ASN A 78 19.82 18.72 -8.69
N ALA A 79 20.72 17.99 -9.35
CA ALA A 79 22.16 18.07 -9.11
C ALA A 79 22.75 19.48 -9.37
N ASP A 80 22.13 20.27 -10.25
CA ASP A 80 22.48 21.67 -10.53
C ASP A 80 21.92 22.66 -9.49
N GLY A 81 21.26 22.16 -8.45
CA GLY A 81 20.63 22.95 -7.39
C GLY A 81 19.22 23.45 -7.71
N SER A 82 18.74 23.31 -8.96
CA SER A 82 17.40 23.74 -9.36
C SER A 82 16.30 22.93 -8.67
N LEU A 83 15.17 23.58 -8.41
CA LEU A 83 13.98 22.92 -7.86
C LEU A 83 13.00 22.59 -8.99
N VAL A 84 12.45 21.38 -8.96
CA VAL A 84 11.40 20.92 -9.87
C VAL A 84 10.23 20.39 -9.08
N ARG A 85 9.01 20.62 -9.58
CA ARG A 85 7.76 20.19 -8.96
C ARG A 85 7.12 19.09 -9.80
N PHE A 86 6.59 18.07 -9.13
CA PHE A 86 5.76 17.02 -9.72
C PHE A 86 4.40 17.04 -9.07
N HIS A 87 3.34 17.03 -9.87
CA HIS A 87 1.97 17.17 -9.38
C HIS A 87 1.33 15.80 -9.17
N GLY A 88 0.48 15.70 -8.15
CA GLY A 88 -0.34 14.53 -7.92
C GLY A 88 -1.69 14.92 -7.35
N VAL A 89 -2.74 14.29 -7.86
CA VAL A 89 -4.12 14.43 -7.38
C VAL A 89 -4.53 13.13 -6.74
N GLY A 90 -5.07 13.18 -5.52
CA GLY A 90 -5.56 12.03 -4.79
C GLY A 90 -6.99 12.22 -4.34
N ASP A 91 -7.75 11.13 -4.37
CA ASP A 91 -9.17 11.10 -4.05
C ASP A 91 -9.47 10.02 -3.01
N CYS A 92 -10.50 10.23 -2.18
CA CYS A 92 -10.98 9.22 -1.25
C CYS A 92 -12.48 9.37 -1.00
N SER A 93 -13.21 8.26 -0.99
CA SER A 93 -14.60 8.16 -0.55
C SER A 93 -14.80 6.88 0.26
N TYR A 94 -15.98 6.72 0.87
CA TYR A 94 -16.37 5.47 1.51
C TYR A 94 -16.54 4.29 0.54
N GLU A 95 -16.55 4.56 -0.76
CA GLU A 95 -16.77 3.55 -1.80
C GLU A 95 -15.49 3.08 -2.48
N ASN A 96 -14.41 3.87 -2.41
CA ASN A 96 -13.13 3.58 -3.05
C ASN A 96 -11.97 3.40 -2.06
N ALA A 97 -12.28 3.35 -0.77
CA ALA A 97 -11.32 3.09 0.31
C ALA A 97 -11.91 2.08 1.31
N GLN A 98 -11.03 1.33 1.95
CA GLN A 98 -11.44 0.39 3.00
C GLN A 98 -12.25 1.09 4.09
N PRO A 99 -13.31 0.46 4.64
CA PRO A 99 -14.17 1.09 5.64
C PRO A 99 -13.41 1.66 6.84
N ASN A 100 -12.38 0.96 7.32
CA ASN A 100 -11.55 1.38 8.45
C ASN A 100 -10.66 2.60 8.14
N VAL A 101 -10.37 2.83 6.85
CA VAL A 101 -9.50 3.90 6.37
C VAL A 101 -10.31 5.07 5.84
N ALA A 102 -11.50 4.83 5.31
CA ALA A 102 -12.42 5.83 4.78
C ALA A 102 -12.81 6.90 5.82
N ALA A 103 -12.85 6.54 7.11
CA ALA A 103 -13.06 7.49 8.20
C ALA A 103 -11.95 8.56 8.29
N ALA A 104 -10.76 8.27 7.75
CA ALA A 104 -9.64 9.20 7.61
C ALA A 104 -9.56 9.81 6.19
N GLY A 105 -10.70 9.95 5.50
CA GLY A 105 -10.82 10.36 4.10
C GLY A 105 -9.91 11.51 3.65
N PRO A 106 -9.86 12.67 4.34
CA PRO A 106 -8.94 13.76 3.98
C PRO A 106 -7.47 13.33 3.95
N ARG A 107 -7.04 12.56 4.96
CA ARG A 107 -5.65 12.09 5.06
C ARG A 107 -5.34 11.07 3.96
N MET A 108 -6.31 10.25 3.61
CA MET A 108 -6.15 9.22 2.57
C MET A 108 -6.05 9.84 1.19
N ALA A 109 -6.94 10.79 0.85
CA ALA A 109 -6.85 11.57 -0.38
C ALA A 109 -5.48 12.26 -0.50
N HIS A 110 -5.00 12.87 0.59
CA HIS A 110 -3.69 13.50 0.62
C HIS A 110 -2.51 12.52 0.46
N THR A 111 -2.62 11.32 1.04
CA THR A 111 -1.61 10.27 0.90
C THR A 111 -1.55 9.76 -0.54
N ARG A 112 -2.69 9.53 -1.18
CA ARG A 112 -2.79 9.15 -2.59
C ARG A 112 -2.23 10.24 -3.52
N ALA A 113 -2.48 11.52 -3.22
CA ALA A 113 -1.93 12.64 -3.97
C ALA A 113 -0.39 12.65 -3.92
N LYS A 114 0.18 12.49 -2.72
CA LYS A 114 1.64 12.35 -2.53
C LYS A 114 2.20 11.15 -3.27
N ALA A 115 1.53 10.00 -3.16
CA ALA A 115 1.93 8.76 -3.80
C ALA A 115 2.03 8.93 -5.33
N ARG A 116 1.03 9.54 -5.96
CA ARG A 116 1.01 9.83 -7.40
C ARG A 116 2.07 10.85 -7.82
N ALA A 117 2.26 11.93 -7.05
CA ALA A 117 3.34 12.90 -7.31
C ALA A 117 4.74 12.26 -7.23
N LEU A 118 4.95 11.34 -6.28
CA LEU A 118 6.20 10.57 -6.17
C LEU A 118 6.37 9.58 -7.31
N ALA A 119 5.31 8.88 -7.71
CA ALA A 119 5.35 7.92 -8.81
C ALA A 119 5.76 8.60 -10.12
N ASP A 120 5.17 9.76 -10.42
CA ASP A 120 5.53 10.60 -11.57
C ASP A 120 7.00 11.07 -11.47
N ALA A 121 7.39 11.63 -10.32
CA ALA A 121 8.76 12.12 -10.10
C ALA A 121 9.85 11.06 -10.25
N LEU A 122 9.52 9.81 -9.88
CA LEU A 122 10.44 8.67 -9.85
C LEU A 122 10.21 7.70 -11.01
N ASN A 123 9.35 8.05 -11.97
CA ASN A 123 9.03 7.19 -13.11
C ASN A 123 8.69 5.74 -12.70
N LEU A 124 7.91 5.60 -11.62
CA LEU A 124 7.43 4.30 -11.14
C LEU A 124 6.20 3.91 -11.97
N ASP A 125 6.36 2.95 -12.88
CA ASP A 125 5.26 2.36 -13.67
C ASP A 125 4.38 1.42 -12.84
N ALA A 126 4.13 1.77 -11.58
CA ALA A 126 3.36 0.95 -10.66
C ALA A 126 2.57 1.83 -9.70
N ASN A 127 1.34 1.38 -9.46
CA ASN A 127 0.45 1.96 -8.47
C ASN A 127 1.01 1.68 -7.07
N LEU A 128 0.79 2.59 -6.13
CA LEU A 128 1.16 2.37 -4.73
C LEU A 128 0.08 1.56 -4.01
N SER A 129 0.48 0.81 -2.98
CA SER A 129 -0.44 -0.08 -2.25
C SER A 129 -1.64 0.64 -1.63
N GLU A 130 -1.46 1.91 -1.26
CA GLU A 130 -2.43 2.81 -0.65
C GLU A 130 -3.54 3.27 -1.63
N GLU A 131 -3.37 3.01 -2.93
CA GLU A 131 -4.37 3.28 -3.96
C GLU A 131 -5.41 2.17 -4.07
N PHE A 132 -5.21 1.03 -3.41
CA PHE A 132 -6.06 -0.14 -3.58
C PHE A 132 -6.91 -0.47 -2.36
N ASP A 133 -8.11 -0.97 -2.65
CA ASP A 133 -8.98 -1.59 -1.67
C ASP A 133 -8.59 -3.07 -1.53
N LEU A 134 -7.81 -3.40 -0.48
CA LEU A 134 -7.36 -4.78 -0.22
C LEU A 134 -8.46 -5.67 0.41
N SER A 135 -9.74 -5.34 0.24
CA SER A 135 -10.86 -6.10 0.81
C SER A 135 -11.28 -7.32 0.01
N ASP A 136 -10.74 -7.51 -1.21
CA ASP A 136 -11.00 -8.71 -2.01
C ASP A 136 -10.00 -9.80 -1.61
N GLU A 137 -10.51 -10.99 -1.28
CA GLU A 137 -9.77 -12.04 -0.57
C GLU A 137 -8.41 -12.38 -1.21
N GLY A 138 -7.34 -12.33 -0.40
CA GLY A 138 -6.06 -12.95 -0.73
C GLY A 138 -4.88 -12.00 -0.93
N ALA A 139 -4.68 -11.01 -0.05
CA ALA A 139 -3.39 -10.35 0.08
C ALA A 139 -2.34 -11.32 0.64
N THR A 140 -1.81 -12.23 -0.18
CA THR A 140 -0.63 -13.03 0.15
C THR A 140 0.61 -12.17 -0.08
N VAL A 141 1.33 -11.86 1.01
CA VAL A 141 2.67 -11.28 0.94
C VAL A 141 3.60 -12.38 0.42
N ALA A 142 3.79 -12.45 -0.90
CA ALA A 142 4.91 -13.20 -1.45
C ALA A 142 6.18 -12.38 -1.12
N ALA A 143 6.91 -12.82 -0.10
CA ALA A 143 8.30 -12.42 0.05
C ALA A 143 9.05 -12.99 -1.16
N ASP A 144 9.80 -12.14 -1.86
CA ASP A 144 10.57 -12.49 -3.03
C ASP A 144 11.43 -13.73 -2.76
N SER A 145 11.08 -14.86 -3.36
CA SER A 145 11.88 -16.08 -3.32
C SER A 145 12.85 -16.05 -4.48
N VAL A 146 14.12 -15.84 -4.14
CA VAL A 146 15.27 -16.03 -5.02
C VAL A 146 15.18 -17.39 -5.72
N SER A 147 15.23 -17.36 -7.05
CA SER A 147 15.29 -18.53 -7.94
C SER A 147 16.44 -19.48 -7.57
N ARG A 148 16.11 -20.76 -7.35
CA ARG A 148 16.97 -21.92 -7.68
C ARG A 148 16.19 -23.26 -7.56
N GLY A 149 16.00 -23.91 -8.70
CA GLY A 149 16.15 -25.37 -8.86
C GLY A 149 15.05 -26.33 -8.37
N SER A 150 14.39 -26.96 -9.34
CA SER A 150 14.14 -28.41 -9.44
C SER A 150 13.33 -29.15 -8.36
N GLY A 151 12.09 -29.52 -8.73
CA GLY A 151 11.49 -30.84 -8.52
C GLY A 151 11.32 -31.39 -7.10
N ALA A 152 10.09 -31.36 -6.57
CA ALA A 152 9.47 -32.44 -5.79
C ALA A 152 8.03 -32.06 -5.41
N SER A 153 7.08 -32.94 -5.69
CA SER A 153 5.74 -32.92 -5.11
C SER A 153 5.82 -32.94 -3.58
N LYS A 154 5.38 -31.86 -2.93
CA LYS A 154 5.25 -31.79 -1.47
C LYS A 154 3.86 -31.31 -1.07
N GLN A 155 3.18 -32.23 -0.40
CA GLN A 155 2.03 -32.12 0.48
C GLN A 155 1.64 -30.70 0.89
N VAL A 156 0.35 -30.39 0.72
CA VAL A 156 -0.32 -29.22 1.29
C VAL A 156 0.04 -29.13 2.78
N PRO A 157 0.66 -28.03 3.26
CA PRO A 157 1.00 -27.89 4.66
C PRO A 157 -0.28 -27.84 5.50
N ALA A 158 -0.33 -28.67 6.54
CA ALA A 158 -1.44 -28.67 7.50
C ALA A 158 -1.64 -27.26 8.05
N GLU A 159 -2.88 -26.75 7.98
CA GLU A 159 -3.22 -25.45 8.53
C GLU A 159 -2.83 -25.38 10.02
N PRO A 160 -2.09 -24.35 10.46
CA PRO A 160 -1.62 -24.27 11.83
C PRO A 160 -2.80 -24.13 12.79
N ARG A 161 -2.78 -24.87 13.90
CA ARG A 161 -3.84 -24.88 14.91
C ARG A 161 -3.33 -24.37 16.24
N CYS A 162 -4.22 -23.73 17.00
CA CYS A 162 -3.94 -23.27 18.34
C CYS A 162 -3.65 -24.44 19.30
N SER A 163 -2.53 -24.38 20.04
CA SER A 163 -2.13 -25.35 21.05
C SER A 163 -3.13 -25.47 22.21
N ARG A 164 -3.85 -24.38 22.51
CA ARG A 164 -4.81 -24.34 23.63
C ARG A 164 -6.23 -24.78 23.29
N CYS A 165 -6.72 -24.39 22.11
CA CYS A 165 -8.14 -24.56 21.77
C CYS A 165 -8.38 -25.29 20.43
N GLY A 166 -7.33 -25.73 19.73
CA GLY A 166 -7.43 -26.47 18.47
C GLY A 166 -7.99 -25.68 17.29
N SER A 167 -8.35 -24.41 17.47
CA SER A 167 -8.91 -23.57 16.41
C SER A 167 -7.89 -23.36 15.29
N PRO A 168 -8.34 -23.37 14.02
CA PRO A 168 -7.47 -23.04 12.90
C PRO A 168 -6.96 -21.61 13.03
N MET A 169 -5.71 -21.40 12.66
CA MET A 169 -5.02 -20.12 12.67
C MET A 169 -4.54 -19.81 11.25
N SER A 170 -4.60 -18.53 10.86
CA SER A 170 -3.93 -18.11 9.63
C SER A 170 -2.41 -18.22 9.80
N GLN A 171 -1.69 -18.45 8.71
CA GLN A 171 -0.23 -18.58 8.72
C GLN A 171 0.46 -17.36 9.37
N ARG A 172 -0.03 -16.14 9.09
CA ARG A 172 0.44 -14.90 9.74
C ARG A 172 0.22 -14.92 11.26
N SER A 173 -0.91 -15.44 11.74
CA SER A 173 -1.20 -15.51 13.19
C SER A 173 -0.31 -16.54 13.89
N ALA A 174 0.00 -17.66 13.21
CA ALA A 174 0.90 -18.68 13.70
C ALA A 174 2.34 -18.16 13.81
N GLU A 175 2.85 -17.51 12.75
CA GLU A 175 4.18 -16.88 12.75
C GLU A 175 4.32 -15.81 13.83
N TYR A 176 3.31 -14.93 13.96
CA TYR A 176 3.30 -13.91 15.02
C TYR A 176 3.32 -14.55 16.42
N SER A 177 2.48 -15.56 16.67
CA SER A 177 2.41 -16.21 17.97
C SER A 177 3.71 -16.94 18.30
N MET A 178 4.31 -17.65 17.35
CA MET A 178 5.61 -18.29 17.53
C MET A 178 6.71 -17.26 17.82
N ARG A 179 6.76 -16.16 17.07
CA ARG A 179 7.80 -15.13 17.24
C ARG A 179 7.69 -14.39 18.58
N ILE A 180 6.47 -14.08 19.02
CA ILE A 180 6.26 -13.22 20.19
C ILE A 180 6.10 -14.04 21.48
N ARG A 181 5.53 -15.25 21.38
CA ARG A 181 5.13 -16.05 22.56
C ARG A 181 5.84 -17.40 22.65
N GLY A 182 6.54 -17.83 21.60
CA GLY A 182 7.19 -19.15 21.56
C GLY A 182 6.23 -20.33 21.47
N ASP A 183 4.92 -20.09 21.32
CA ASP A 183 3.88 -21.13 21.20
C ASP A 183 2.78 -20.68 20.23
N LEU A 184 2.08 -21.65 19.63
CA LEU A 184 0.99 -21.45 18.68
C LEU A 184 -0.33 -21.16 19.41
N VAL A 185 -0.55 -19.92 19.84
CA VAL A 185 -1.74 -19.52 20.60
C VAL A 185 -2.56 -18.50 19.82
N CYS A 186 -3.85 -18.80 19.61
CA CYS A 186 -4.76 -17.88 18.93
C CYS A 186 -5.02 -16.60 19.77
N TYR A 187 -5.45 -15.54 19.08
CA TYR A 187 -5.68 -14.24 19.72
C TYR A 187 -6.63 -14.30 20.94
N ARG A 188 -7.69 -15.13 20.86
CA ARG A 188 -8.64 -15.31 21.97
C ARG A 188 -7.98 -15.92 23.21
N CYS A 189 -7.25 -17.02 23.00
CA CYS A 189 -6.55 -17.72 24.08
C CYS A 189 -5.41 -16.90 24.69
N ALA A 190 -4.83 -15.97 23.92
CA ALA A 190 -3.78 -15.09 24.40
C ALA A 190 -4.29 -13.83 25.12
N LYS A 191 -5.56 -13.46 24.92
CA LYS A 191 -6.21 -12.34 25.64
C LYS A 191 -6.83 -12.78 26.97
N GLY A 192 -7.17 -14.06 27.10
CA GLY A 192 -7.78 -14.63 28.30
C GLY A 192 -6.79 -15.19 29.32
N SER A 193 -5.50 -14.85 29.21
CA SER A 193 -4.42 -15.25 30.12
C SER A 193 -3.74 -14.06 30.74
#